data_AF-A0A7C5AXT4-F1
#
_entry.id   AF-A0A7C5AXT4-F1
#
_cell.length_a   1.000
_cell.length_b   1.000
_cell.length_c   1.000
_cell.angle_alpha   90.00
_cell.angle_beta   90.00
_cell.angle_gamma   90.00
#
_symmetry.space_group_name_H-M   'P 1'
#
loop_
_entity.id
_entity.type
_entity.pdbx_description
1 polymer ?
#
loop_
_entity_poly.entity_id
_entity_poly.type
_entity_poly.pdbx_seq_one_letter_code
_entity_poly.pdbx_strand_id
1 'polypeptide(L)'
;MVIRDARIEECASCDREFDLNFPARMQRYQKLHRREQMHFWPCAFLTRKYYPIGFFADLYDTPWESTPRRVFFHSDECEEAYTRSGSFDYIDCDGCRRTVCEQNPANGWHVQFRDHVDLGYICLRCYEKEILGNGQPRSDFEGSRIRGGMFFSSGNSEPRQNGFDEVSGFTDYFVDGAERARHYNEHALELINKGQKIITAYERLAIGGLEGYITMLSKMGDRPKKDPALSEAQPRAAGRRKHAG
;
A
#
# COMPACT_ATOMS: atom_id res chain seq x y z
N MET A 1 19.40 3.46 45.03
CA MET A 1 19.40 3.11 43.59
C MET A 1 19.07 4.38 42.83
N VAL A 2 20.09 5.01 42.24
CA VAL A 2 19.99 6.37 41.68
C VAL A 2 19.50 6.24 40.23
N ILE A 3 18.32 6.78 39.96
CA ILE A 3 17.75 6.96 38.61
C ILE A 3 18.67 7.93 37.86
N ARG A 4 19.77 7.45 37.29
CA ARG A 4 20.73 8.31 36.56
C ARG A 4 21.09 7.88 35.15
N ASP A 5 20.59 6.73 34.69
CA ASP A 5 20.91 6.23 33.34
C ASP A 5 19.66 5.96 32.47
N ALA A 6 18.54 6.64 32.74
CA ALA A 6 17.45 6.69 31.76
C ALA A 6 17.94 7.60 30.62
N ARG A 7 18.30 7.01 29.48
CA ARG A 7 18.59 7.75 28.25
C ARG A 7 17.45 8.73 28.01
N ILE A 8 17.80 9.99 28.13
CA ILE A 8 16.88 11.07 27.97
C ILE A 8 16.80 11.35 26.46
N GLU A 9 15.64 11.12 25.86
CA GLU A 9 15.45 11.25 24.42
C GLU A 9 14.50 12.41 24.10
N GLU A 10 14.84 13.16 23.04
CA GLU A 10 14.07 14.32 22.60
C GLU A 10 12.83 13.84 21.83
N CYS A 11 11.65 14.34 22.22
CA CYS A 11 10.40 14.00 21.55
C CYS A 11 10.39 14.58 20.13
N ALA A 12 10.25 13.72 19.12
CA ALA A 12 10.35 14.13 17.73
C ALA A 12 9.29 15.15 17.28
N SER A 13 8.13 15.18 17.96
CA SER A 13 7.09 16.19 17.72
C SER A 13 7.47 17.55 18.33
N CYS A 14 8.08 17.55 19.52
CA CYS A 14 8.46 18.78 20.23
C CYS A 14 9.85 19.33 19.86
N ASP A 15 10.60 18.64 18.99
CA ASP A 15 11.94 19.04 18.50
C ASP A 15 11.94 19.68 17.09
N ARG A 16 10.79 19.79 16.41
CA ARG A 16 10.78 20.21 15.00
C ARG A 16 10.97 21.73 14.80
N GLU A 17 12.18 22.11 14.41
CA GLU A 17 12.51 23.36 13.68
C GLU A 17 11.93 23.42 12.24
N PHE A 18 11.26 22.36 11.76
CA PHE A 18 10.91 22.17 10.34
C PHE A 18 9.45 22.45 9.94
N ASP A 19 8.56 22.81 10.86
CA ASP A 19 7.18 23.15 10.51
C ASP A 19 6.99 24.66 10.39
N LEU A 20 7.12 25.20 9.16
CA LEU A 20 6.92 26.61 8.83
C LEU A 20 5.51 27.13 9.20
N ASN A 21 4.52 26.23 9.32
CA ASN A 21 3.15 26.55 9.70
C ASN A 21 2.82 26.18 11.14
N PHE A 22 3.80 25.69 11.91
CA PHE A 22 3.66 25.32 13.32
C PHE A 22 3.00 26.42 14.14
N PRO A 23 3.42 27.71 14.02
CA PRO A 23 2.79 28.77 14.80
C PRO A 23 1.31 28.94 14.50
N ALA A 24 0.91 28.83 13.23
CA ALA A 24 -0.48 29.00 12.80
C ALA A 24 -1.35 27.81 13.23
N ARG A 25 -0.82 26.58 13.12
CA ARG A 25 -1.49 25.35 13.53
C ARG A 25 -1.65 25.31 15.06
N MET A 26 -0.61 25.69 15.80
CA MET A 26 -0.66 25.84 17.26
C MET A 26 -1.64 26.92 17.70
N GLN A 27 -1.72 28.06 17.02
CA GLN A 27 -2.73 29.08 17.31
C GLN A 27 -4.15 28.56 17.08
N ARG A 28 -4.37 27.71 16.06
CA ARG A 28 -5.68 27.10 15.80
C ARG A 28 -6.05 26.11 16.90
N TYR A 29 -5.14 25.24 17.32
CA TYR A 29 -5.36 24.31 18.43
C TYR A 29 -5.59 25.03 19.76
N GLN A 30 -4.82 26.10 20.07
CA GLN A 30 -5.03 26.93 21.25
C GLN A 30 -6.40 27.65 21.26
N LYS A 31 -6.94 27.99 20.08
CA LYS A 31 -8.29 28.56 19.94
C LYS A 31 -9.38 27.52 20.17
N LEU A 32 -9.21 26.30 19.66
CA LEU A 32 -10.11 25.17 19.92
C LEU A 32 -10.12 24.80 21.41
N HIS A 33 -8.94 24.71 22.01
CA HIS A 33 -8.73 24.42 23.44
C HIS A 33 -9.43 25.43 24.36
N ARG A 34 -9.28 26.73 24.09
CA ARG A 34 -9.99 27.79 24.82
C ARG A 34 -11.50 27.69 24.72
N ARG A 35 -12.02 27.13 23.62
CA ARG A 35 -13.45 26.92 23.40
C ARG A 35 -13.98 25.68 24.11
N GLU A 36 -13.18 24.63 24.20
CA GLU A 36 -13.63 23.30 24.64
C GLU A 36 -13.24 22.96 26.10
N GLN A 37 -12.54 23.86 26.79
CA GLN A 37 -12.08 23.66 28.18
C GLN A 37 -11.34 22.33 28.42
N MET A 38 -10.72 21.77 27.37
CA MET A 38 -9.92 20.56 27.52
C MET A 38 -8.68 20.89 28.36
N HIS A 39 -8.44 20.16 29.45
CA HIS A 39 -7.21 20.29 30.22
C HIS A 39 -6.05 19.55 29.54
N PHE A 40 -5.64 20.00 28.35
CA PHE A 40 -4.31 19.66 27.86
C PHE A 40 -3.28 20.49 28.62
N TRP A 41 -2.46 19.83 29.44
CA TRP A 41 -1.16 20.39 29.81
C TRP A 41 -0.39 20.61 28.50
N PRO A 42 0.14 21.82 28.24
CA PRO A 42 0.95 22.02 27.05
C PRO A 42 2.14 21.04 27.13
N CYS A 43 2.43 20.25 26.06
CA CYS A 43 3.84 19.86 25.84
C CYS A 43 4.58 21.19 25.95
N ALA A 44 5.55 21.29 26.85
CA ALA A 44 6.22 22.54 27.15
C ALA A 44 7.14 22.91 25.96
N PHE A 45 6.55 23.29 24.82
CA PHE A 45 7.15 23.53 23.51
C PHE A 45 8.13 24.71 23.47
N LEU A 46 8.50 25.29 24.63
CA LEU A 46 9.47 26.38 24.75
C LEU A 46 10.55 26.14 25.81
N THR A 47 10.58 24.96 26.42
CA THR A 47 11.69 24.56 27.27
C THR A 47 12.06 23.14 26.86
N ARG A 48 13.31 22.91 26.43
CA ARG A 48 13.92 21.58 26.22
C ARG A 48 13.82 20.75 27.51
N LYS A 49 12.61 20.28 27.82
CA LYS A 49 12.30 19.49 29.00
C LYS A 49 12.20 18.06 28.53
N TYR A 50 13.31 17.40 28.73
CA TYR A 50 13.47 15.97 28.84
C TYR A 50 12.29 15.31 29.59
N TYR A 51 11.58 14.41 28.90
CA TYR A 51 10.41 13.73 29.45
C TYR A 51 10.83 12.37 30.04
N PRO A 52 10.53 12.11 31.33
CA PRO A 52 10.92 10.85 31.99
C PRO A 52 10.03 9.65 31.60
N ILE A 53 8.95 9.90 30.86
CA ILE A 53 7.94 8.91 30.47
C ILE A 53 7.60 9.16 29.00
N GLY A 54 7.51 8.08 28.23
CA GLY A 54 7.13 8.07 26.83
C GLY A 54 7.25 6.67 26.27
N PHE A 55 7.09 6.55 24.96
CA PHE A 55 7.22 5.31 24.23
C PHE A 55 7.96 5.53 22.92
N PHE A 56 8.35 4.42 22.31
CA PHE A 56 8.98 4.41 21.00
C PHE A 56 8.00 3.88 19.97
N ALA A 57 7.93 4.55 18.83
CA ALA A 57 7.27 4.02 17.64
C ALA A 57 8.30 3.66 16.57
N ASP A 58 8.00 2.63 15.81
CA ASP A 58 8.80 2.18 14.67
C ASP A 58 8.16 2.71 13.38
N LEU A 59 8.77 3.74 12.81
CA LEU A 59 8.28 4.39 11.59
C LEU A 59 9.14 3.99 10.39
N TYR A 60 8.51 3.73 9.25
CA TYR A 60 9.19 3.41 8.00
C TYR A 60 9.00 4.59 7.03
N ASP A 61 10.11 5.15 6.55
CA ASP A 61 10.07 6.27 5.62
C ASP A 61 9.75 5.78 4.19
N THR A 62 10.04 4.50 3.90
CA THR A 62 9.54 3.80 2.70
C THR A 62 9.18 2.33 3.03
N PRO A 63 8.29 1.67 2.27
CA PRO A 63 7.90 0.29 2.56
C PRO A 63 9.04 -0.73 2.33
N TRP A 64 10.10 -0.32 1.64
CA TRP A 64 11.24 -1.16 1.24
C TRP A 64 12.27 -1.32 2.34
N GLU A 65 12.23 -0.48 3.37
CA GLU A 65 13.18 -0.53 4.48
C GLU A 65 13.07 -1.85 5.27
N SER A 66 14.24 -2.42 5.56
CA SER A 66 14.37 -3.62 6.40
C SER A 66 14.30 -3.27 7.90
N THR A 67 14.78 -2.09 8.27
CA THR A 67 14.83 -1.59 9.65
C THR A 67 14.02 -0.30 9.79
N PRO A 68 13.14 -0.17 10.79
CA PRO A 68 12.42 1.07 11.03
C PRO A 68 13.34 2.15 11.58
N ARG A 69 12.95 3.40 11.38
CA ARG A 69 13.41 4.53 12.19
C ARG A 69 12.64 4.53 13.50
N ARG A 70 13.36 4.33 14.60
CA ARG A 70 12.78 4.33 15.94
C ARG A 70 12.68 5.75 16.46
N VAL A 71 11.48 6.17 16.84
CA VAL A 71 11.16 7.56 17.21
C VAL A 71 10.55 7.60 18.59
N PHE A 72 11.07 8.46 19.46
CA PHE A 72 10.54 8.65 20.80
C PHE A 72 9.42 9.70 20.82
N PHE A 73 8.32 9.35 21.48
CA PHE A 73 7.17 10.21 21.75
C PHE A 73 6.86 10.20 23.24
N HIS A 74 6.60 11.37 23.83
CA HIS A 74 6.23 11.44 25.23
C HIS A 74 4.72 11.26 25.47
N SER A 75 3.91 11.28 24.40
CA SER A 75 2.46 11.01 24.44
C SER A 75 1.93 10.63 23.06
N ASP A 76 0.76 9.97 23.04
CA ASP A 76 0.10 9.52 21.81
C ASP A 76 -0.25 10.70 20.89
N GLU A 77 -0.62 11.85 21.46
CA GLU A 77 -0.95 13.04 20.68
C GLU A 77 0.28 13.63 19.97
N CYS A 78 1.47 13.44 20.53
CA CYS A 78 2.71 13.85 19.88
C CYS A 78 3.04 12.95 18.70
N GLU A 79 2.81 11.66 18.83
CA GLU A 79 2.90 10.71 17.72
C GLU A 79 1.89 11.08 16.63
N GLU A 80 0.61 11.30 16.97
CA GLU A 80 -0.43 11.68 16.01
C GLU A 80 -0.07 12.99 15.29
N ALA A 81 0.37 14.02 16.01
CA ALA A 81 0.76 15.29 15.41
C ALA A 81 1.98 15.19 14.48
N TYR A 82 2.92 14.29 14.79
CA TYR A 82 4.10 14.01 13.97
C TYR A 82 3.73 13.21 12.73
N THR A 83 2.96 12.15 12.91
CA THR A 83 2.57 11.20 11.87
C THR A 83 1.51 11.74 10.93
N ARG A 84 0.75 12.77 11.31
CA ARG A 84 -0.31 13.37 10.48
C ARG A 84 0.00 14.80 10.03
N SER A 85 1.28 15.18 9.97
CA SER A 85 1.67 16.57 9.71
C SER A 85 1.51 17.06 8.26
N GLY A 86 0.77 16.33 7.42
CA GLY A 86 0.48 16.67 6.01
C GLY A 86 1.65 16.49 5.05
N SER A 87 2.86 16.89 5.42
CA SER A 87 4.07 16.66 4.61
C SER A 87 4.64 15.23 4.75
N PHE A 88 4.20 14.50 5.78
CA PHE A 88 4.68 13.16 6.13
C PHE A 88 3.54 12.39 6.79
N ASP A 89 2.53 12.00 6.02
CA ASP A 89 1.43 11.20 6.56
C ASP A 89 1.89 9.75 6.73
N TYR A 90 2.03 9.27 7.96
CA TYR A 90 2.37 7.89 8.27
C TYR A 90 1.09 7.10 8.53
N ILE A 91 0.95 5.98 7.82
CA ILE A 91 -0.25 5.17 7.80
C ILE A 91 0.12 3.73 8.11
N ASP A 92 -0.72 3.06 8.91
CA ASP A 92 -0.59 1.63 9.15
C ASP A 92 -1.01 0.84 7.91
N CYS A 93 -0.12 -0.01 7.42
CA CYS A 93 -0.44 -0.95 6.35
C CYS A 93 -1.29 -2.11 6.87
N ASP A 94 -2.47 -2.33 6.29
CA ASP A 94 -3.35 -3.43 6.69
C ASP A 94 -2.73 -4.82 6.44
N GLY A 95 -1.84 -4.94 5.45
CA GLY A 95 -1.19 -6.21 5.08
C GLY A 95 0.01 -6.62 5.94
N CYS A 96 0.80 -5.67 6.45
CA CYS A 96 2.01 -5.98 7.26
C CYS A 96 2.08 -5.28 8.61
N ARG A 97 1.09 -4.44 8.94
CA ARG A 97 0.97 -3.69 10.20
C ARG A 97 2.13 -2.73 10.48
N ARG A 98 2.94 -2.40 9.47
CA ARG A 98 3.98 -1.37 9.55
C ARG A 98 3.37 0.01 9.35
N THR A 99 3.83 0.98 10.12
CA THR A 99 3.49 2.40 9.94
C THR A 99 4.47 3.02 8.94
N VAL A 100 3.99 3.29 7.71
CA VAL A 100 4.82 3.74 6.59
C VAL A 100 4.40 5.14 6.15
N CYS A 101 5.37 6.00 5.81
CA CYS A 101 5.10 7.30 5.20
C CYS A 101 4.43 7.12 3.83
N GLU A 102 3.19 7.58 3.70
CA GLU A 102 2.37 7.47 2.49
C GLU A 102 2.96 8.28 1.33
N GLN A 103 3.43 9.49 1.62
CA GLN A 103 4.11 10.38 0.68
C GLN A 103 5.35 10.93 1.35
N ASN A 104 6.52 10.72 0.75
CA ASN A 104 7.80 11.13 1.32
C ASN A 104 8.56 12.04 0.33
N PRO A 105 8.95 13.27 0.70
CA PRO A 105 9.79 14.12 -0.14
C PRO A 105 11.06 13.41 -0.64
N ALA A 106 11.66 12.55 0.19
CA ALA A 106 12.86 11.80 -0.15
C ALA A 106 12.64 10.78 -1.29
N ASN A 107 11.39 10.40 -1.56
CA ASN A 107 11.02 9.53 -2.67
C ASN A 107 10.31 10.28 -3.82
N GLY A 108 10.43 11.62 -3.89
CA GLY A 108 9.81 12.40 -4.97
C GLY A 108 8.29 12.52 -4.86
N TRP A 109 7.73 12.37 -3.64
CA TRP A 109 6.29 12.43 -3.38
C TRP A 109 5.47 11.30 -4.02
N HIS A 110 6.10 10.16 -4.31
CA HIS A 110 5.40 9.00 -4.83
C HIS A 110 4.52 8.37 -3.74
N VAL A 111 3.25 8.16 -4.05
CA VAL A 111 2.29 7.47 -3.17
C VAL A 111 2.74 6.02 -2.95
N GLN A 112 2.92 5.65 -1.67
CA GLN A 112 3.44 4.35 -1.23
C GLN A 112 2.36 3.33 -0.85
N PHE A 113 1.08 3.63 -1.12
CA PHE A 113 -0.06 2.79 -0.78
C PHE A 113 -1.01 2.58 -1.95
N ARG A 114 -1.81 1.51 -1.84
CA ARG A 114 -2.86 1.11 -2.77
C ARG A 114 -4.04 0.56 -2.00
N ASP A 115 -5.25 0.87 -2.46
CA ASP A 115 -6.44 0.13 -2.08
C ASP A 115 -6.42 -1.26 -2.73
N HIS A 116 -6.66 -2.29 -1.93
CA HIS A 116 -6.81 -3.67 -2.38
C HIS A 116 -8.13 -4.24 -1.87
N VAL A 117 -8.88 -4.91 -2.74
CA VAL A 117 -10.24 -5.40 -2.43
C VAL A 117 -10.28 -6.33 -1.22
N ASP A 118 -9.29 -7.22 -1.10
CA ASP A 118 -9.25 -8.23 -0.03
C ASP A 118 -8.36 -7.83 1.16
N LEU A 119 -7.42 -6.90 0.96
CA LEU A 119 -6.36 -6.61 1.92
C LEU A 119 -6.48 -5.21 2.54
N GLY A 120 -7.46 -4.40 2.11
CA GLY A 120 -7.64 -3.04 2.60
C GLY A 120 -6.60 -2.09 2.02
N TYR A 121 -6.16 -1.12 2.83
CA TYR A 121 -5.20 -0.10 2.40
C TYR A 121 -3.79 -0.57 2.71
N ILE A 122 -3.05 -1.00 1.68
CA ILE A 122 -1.76 -1.67 1.85
C ILE A 122 -0.62 -0.90 1.21
N CYS A 123 0.58 -1.03 1.79
CA CYS A 123 1.79 -0.42 1.26
C CYS A 123 2.26 -1.14 -0.03
N LEU A 124 3.04 -0.46 -0.86
CA LEU A 124 3.51 -0.97 -2.15
C LEU A 124 4.31 -2.27 -2.06
N ARG A 125 4.99 -2.53 -0.94
CA ARG A 125 5.69 -3.82 -0.72
C ARG A 125 4.71 -4.98 -0.53
N CYS A 126 3.62 -4.77 0.21
CA CYS A 126 2.56 -5.76 0.34
C CYS A 126 1.86 -5.96 -1.00
N TYR A 127 1.59 -4.87 -1.70
CA TYR A 127 0.98 -4.91 -3.03
C TYR A 127 1.85 -5.66 -4.05
N GLU A 128 3.16 -5.39 -4.09
CA GLU A 128 4.12 -6.09 -4.92
C GLU A 128 4.06 -7.60 -4.67
N LYS A 129 4.17 -8.01 -3.39
CA LYS A 129 4.10 -9.42 -3.02
C LYS A 129 2.79 -10.06 -3.48
N GLU A 130 1.68 -9.34 -3.36
CA GLU A 130 0.37 -9.81 -3.77
C GLU A 130 0.31 -10.04 -5.29
N ILE A 131 0.64 -9.05 -6.10
CA ILE A 131 0.56 -9.19 -7.56
C ILE A 131 1.62 -10.16 -8.10
N LEU A 132 2.81 -10.24 -7.49
CA LEU A 132 3.81 -11.27 -7.83
C LEU A 132 3.33 -12.68 -7.48
N GLY A 133 2.51 -12.84 -6.44
CA GLY A 133 1.88 -14.12 -6.12
C GLY A 133 0.73 -14.47 -7.06
N ASN A 134 -0.22 -13.55 -7.20
CA ASN A 134 -1.57 -13.80 -7.72
C ASN A 134 -1.87 -13.17 -9.08
N GLY A 135 -0.98 -12.30 -9.58
CA GLY A 135 -1.29 -11.41 -10.69
C GLY A 135 -2.14 -10.23 -10.22
N GLN A 136 -2.33 -9.26 -11.10
CA GLN A 136 -3.29 -8.19 -10.88
C GLN A 136 -4.73 -8.72 -10.93
N PRO A 137 -5.64 -8.15 -10.12
CA PRO A 137 -7.05 -8.50 -10.19
C PRO A 137 -7.63 -8.18 -11.57
N ARG A 138 -8.53 -9.03 -12.06
CA ARG A 138 -9.19 -8.89 -13.37
C ARG A 138 -9.78 -7.48 -13.58
N SER A 139 -10.36 -6.90 -12.52
CA SER A 139 -10.99 -5.57 -12.53
C SER A 139 -10.04 -4.44 -12.92
N ASP A 140 -8.72 -4.62 -12.77
CA ASP A 140 -7.74 -3.61 -13.20
C ASP A 140 -7.68 -3.45 -14.72
N PHE A 141 -8.05 -4.51 -15.45
CA PHE A 141 -8.08 -4.54 -16.90
C PHE A 141 -9.48 -4.26 -17.46
N GLU A 142 -10.46 -3.96 -16.61
CA GLU A 142 -11.81 -3.61 -17.07
C GLU A 142 -11.88 -2.10 -17.38
N GLY A 143 -12.16 -1.78 -18.65
CA GLY A 143 -12.30 -0.40 -19.13
C GLY A 143 -11.14 0.09 -20.00
N SER A 144 -10.98 1.41 -20.08
CA SER A 144 -10.10 2.07 -21.07
C SER A 144 -8.96 2.88 -20.43
N ARG A 145 -8.49 2.48 -19.24
CA ARG A 145 -7.36 3.08 -18.54
C ARG A 145 -6.49 1.98 -17.96
N ILE A 146 -5.19 2.23 -17.87
CA ILE A 146 -4.25 1.32 -17.20
C ILE A 146 -4.35 1.54 -15.69
N ARG A 147 -4.56 0.44 -14.94
CA ARG A 147 -4.70 0.44 -13.47
C ARG A 147 -3.88 -0.69 -12.84
N GLY A 148 -3.63 -0.57 -11.54
CA GLY A 148 -3.05 -1.63 -10.69
C GLY A 148 -1.64 -2.14 -11.06
N GLY A 149 -0.92 -1.46 -11.94
CA GLY A 149 0.47 -1.76 -12.18
C GLY A 149 1.38 -1.13 -11.12
N MET A 150 2.67 -1.41 -11.25
CA MET A 150 3.70 -0.79 -10.40
C MET A 150 5.02 -0.63 -11.15
N PHE A 151 5.86 0.27 -10.64
CA PHE A 151 7.24 0.39 -11.07
C PHE A 151 8.06 -0.70 -10.37
N PHE A 152 8.75 -1.53 -11.15
CA PHE A 152 9.69 -2.54 -10.65
C PHE A 152 11.14 -2.05 -10.80
N SER A 153 12.09 -2.80 -10.24
CA SER A 153 13.51 -2.51 -10.49
C SER A 153 13.85 -2.71 -11.97
N SER A 154 14.98 -2.10 -12.39
CA SER A 154 15.46 -2.13 -13.76
C SER A 154 15.44 -3.54 -14.36
N GLY A 155 14.83 -3.66 -15.55
CA GLY A 155 14.71 -4.93 -16.27
C GLY A 155 13.68 -5.90 -15.68
N ASN A 156 12.75 -5.42 -14.86
CA ASN A 156 11.63 -6.20 -14.29
C ASN A 156 12.13 -7.43 -13.51
N SER A 157 13.14 -7.21 -12.66
CA SER A 157 13.87 -8.29 -11.99
C SER A 157 13.00 -9.13 -11.04
N GLU A 158 12.11 -8.48 -10.29
CA GLU A 158 11.24 -9.10 -9.30
C GLU A 158 10.14 -9.95 -9.96
N PRO A 159 9.42 -9.45 -10.99
CA PRO A 159 8.54 -10.29 -11.81
C PRO A 159 9.23 -11.52 -12.41
N ARG A 160 10.40 -11.33 -13.02
CA ARG A 160 11.15 -12.44 -13.66
C ARG A 160 11.57 -13.51 -12.66
N GLN A 161 12.05 -13.10 -11.48
CA GLN A 161 12.37 -14.03 -10.38
C GLN A 161 11.14 -14.80 -9.88
N ASN A 162 9.92 -14.25 -10.08
CA ASN A 162 8.65 -14.87 -9.73
C ASN A 162 7.98 -15.60 -10.91
N GLY A 163 8.76 -15.88 -11.97
CA GLY A 163 8.35 -16.69 -13.12
C GLY A 163 7.44 -15.96 -14.11
N PHE A 164 7.43 -14.62 -14.10
CA PHE A 164 6.76 -13.84 -15.12
C PHE A 164 7.69 -13.58 -16.30
N ASP A 165 7.18 -13.80 -17.51
CA ASP A 165 7.85 -13.50 -18.76
C ASP A 165 7.15 -12.33 -19.46
N GLU A 166 7.90 -11.56 -20.24
CA GLU A 166 7.34 -10.48 -21.04
C GLU A 166 6.47 -11.03 -22.18
N VAL A 167 5.31 -10.40 -22.38
CA VAL A 167 4.40 -10.76 -23.47
C VAL A 167 4.86 -10.11 -24.77
N SER A 168 5.15 -10.93 -25.78
CA SER A 168 5.56 -10.46 -27.10
C SER A 168 4.57 -9.44 -27.69
N GLY A 169 5.07 -8.30 -28.14
CA GLY A 169 4.26 -7.19 -28.67
C GLY A 169 3.75 -6.22 -27.59
N PHE A 170 3.98 -6.52 -26.31
CA PHE A 170 3.60 -5.70 -25.17
C PHE A 170 4.79 -5.38 -24.22
N THR A 171 6.01 -5.53 -24.70
CA THR A 171 7.24 -4.96 -24.08
C THR A 171 7.40 -3.51 -24.50
N ASP A 172 7.68 -2.61 -23.57
CA ASP A 172 7.82 -1.16 -23.83
C ASP A 172 6.63 -0.60 -24.64
N TYR A 173 5.44 -1.10 -24.34
CA TYR A 173 4.21 -0.72 -25.04
C TYR A 173 3.84 0.72 -24.70
N PHE A 174 3.82 1.58 -25.73
CA PHE A 174 3.44 2.97 -25.58
C PHE A 174 1.91 3.12 -25.60
N VAL A 175 1.38 3.69 -24.51
CA VAL A 175 -0.01 4.13 -24.38
C VAL A 175 -0.03 5.63 -24.59
N ASP A 176 -0.88 6.11 -25.49
CA ASP A 176 -1.08 7.53 -25.82
C ASP A 176 -2.56 7.94 -25.77
N GLY A 177 -3.41 7.06 -25.24
CA GLY A 177 -4.85 7.33 -25.13
C GLY A 177 -5.68 6.10 -24.78
N ALA A 178 -6.99 6.32 -24.72
CA ALA A 178 -7.97 5.32 -24.28
C ALA A 178 -8.05 4.10 -25.21
N GLU A 179 -7.79 4.27 -26.52
CA GLU A 179 -7.81 3.17 -27.49
C GLU A 179 -6.65 2.20 -27.27
N ARG A 180 -5.41 2.71 -27.17
CA ARG A 180 -4.23 1.91 -26.84
C ARG A 180 -4.36 1.21 -25.50
N ALA A 181 -4.89 1.91 -24.50
CA ALA A 181 -5.15 1.34 -23.18
C ALA A 181 -6.20 0.21 -23.24
N ARG A 182 -7.27 0.39 -24.02
CA ARG A 182 -8.28 -0.65 -24.24
C ARG A 182 -7.69 -1.88 -24.93
N HIS A 183 -6.90 -1.70 -25.99
CA HIS A 183 -6.24 -2.80 -26.68
C HIS A 183 -5.32 -3.60 -25.74
N TYR A 184 -4.54 -2.91 -24.90
CA TYR A 184 -3.73 -3.54 -23.85
C TYR A 184 -4.57 -4.36 -22.88
N ASN A 185 -5.64 -3.75 -22.35
CA ASN A 185 -6.54 -4.36 -21.38
C ASN A 185 -7.29 -5.58 -21.95
N GLU A 186 -7.78 -5.50 -23.19
CA GLU A 186 -8.45 -6.61 -23.88
C GLU A 186 -7.51 -7.81 -24.02
N HIS A 187 -6.25 -7.57 -24.42
CA HIS A 187 -5.26 -8.64 -24.51
C HIS A 187 -4.94 -9.27 -23.15
N ALA A 188 -4.79 -8.46 -22.10
CA ALA A 188 -4.61 -8.96 -20.74
C ALA A 188 -5.79 -9.86 -20.30
N LEU A 189 -7.03 -9.43 -20.57
CA LEU A 189 -8.23 -10.21 -20.26
C LEU A 189 -8.29 -11.54 -21.01
N GLU A 190 -7.86 -11.58 -22.27
CA GLU A 190 -7.75 -12.82 -23.04
C GLU A 190 -6.75 -13.81 -22.40
N LEU A 191 -5.60 -13.33 -21.94
CA LEU A 191 -4.61 -14.15 -21.26
C LEU A 191 -5.11 -14.64 -19.90
N ILE A 192 -5.81 -13.79 -19.14
CA ILE A 192 -6.49 -14.18 -17.90
C ILE A 192 -7.52 -15.28 -18.15
N ASN A 193 -8.33 -15.16 -19.21
CA ASN A 193 -9.31 -16.19 -19.59
C ASN A 193 -8.64 -17.53 -19.98
N LYS A 194 -7.38 -17.50 -20.42
CA LYS A 194 -6.55 -18.69 -20.67
C LYS A 194 -5.88 -19.25 -19.40
N GLY A 195 -6.17 -18.67 -18.23
CA GLY A 195 -5.65 -19.08 -16.94
C GLY A 195 -4.26 -18.51 -16.61
N GLN A 196 -3.84 -17.42 -17.27
CA GLN A 196 -2.60 -16.74 -16.93
C GLN A 196 -2.82 -15.68 -15.84
N LYS A 197 -1.77 -15.45 -15.05
CA LYS A 197 -1.65 -14.29 -14.14
C LYS A 197 -0.93 -13.19 -14.89
N ILE A 198 -1.45 -11.97 -14.85
CA ILE A 198 -0.93 -10.82 -15.59
C ILE A 198 -0.48 -9.73 -14.64
N ILE A 199 0.65 -9.09 -14.95
CA ILE A 199 1.15 -7.89 -14.26
C ILE A 199 1.50 -6.84 -15.32
N THR A 200 1.24 -5.58 -14.98
CA THR A 200 1.68 -4.39 -15.72
C THR A 200 2.84 -3.76 -14.99
N ALA A 201 4.03 -3.82 -15.58
CA ALA A 201 5.17 -3.04 -15.14
C ALA A 201 5.10 -1.63 -15.74
N TYR A 202 5.22 -0.62 -14.89
CA TYR A 202 5.33 0.77 -15.32
C TYR A 202 6.79 1.09 -15.59
N GLU A 203 7.10 1.51 -16.82
CA GLU A 203 8.43 2.01 -17.17
C GLU A 203 8.42 3.53 -16.99
N ARG A 204 7.45 4.20 -17.62
CA ARG A 204 7.19 5.64 -17.51
C ARG A 204 5.70 5.88 -17.70
N LEU A 205 4.93 6.21 -16.68
CA LEU A 205 3.48 6.41 -16.82
C LEU A 205 3.06 7.75 -16.21
N ALA A 206 2.33 8.55 -17.00
CA ALA A 206 1.76 9.81 -16.55
C ALA A 206 0.66 9.58 -15.50
N ILE A 207 0.48 10.59 -14.64
CA ILE A 207 -0.58 10.60 -13.63
C ILE A 207 -1.93 10.51 -14.35
N GLY A 208 -2.64 9.39 -14.16
CA GLY A 208 -3.93 9.10 -14.81
C GLY A 208 -3.95 7.89 -15.73
N GLY A 209 -2.79 7.30 -16.05
CA GLY A 209 -2.70 6.00 -16.73
C GLY A 209 -3.14 6.01 -18.20
N LEU A 210 -3.02 7.16 -18.87
CA LEU A 210 -3.41 7.36 -20.28
C LEU A 210 -2.23 7.67 -21.20
N GLU A 211 -1.05 7.95 -20.66
CA GLU A 211 0.14 8.25 -21.45
C GLU A 211 1.38 7.65 -20.80
N GLY A 212 2.19 6.89 -21.54
CA GLY A 212 3.41 6.29 -21.01
C GLY A 212 3.83 4.98 -21.64
N TYR A 213 4.97 4.46 -21.18
CA TYR A 213 5.51 3.15 -21.51
C TYR A 213 5.22 2.17 -20.38
N ILE A 214 4.67 1.02 -20.74
CA ILE A 214 4.37 -0.09 -19.85
C ILE A 214 4.79 -1.41 -20.47
N THR A 215 5.06 -2.41 -19.63
CA THR A 215 5.38 -3.76 -20.07
C THR A 215 4.37 -4.74 -19.48
N MET A 216 3.74 -5.55 -20.33
CA MET A 216 2.89 -6.66 -19.87
C MET A 216 3.74 -7.87 -19.59
N LEU A 217 3.58 -8.45 -18.39
CA LEU A 217 4.21 -9.71 -18.03
C LEU A 217 3.14 -10.74 -17.69
N SER A 218 3.40 -11.99 -18.05
CA SER A 218 2.49 -13.10 -17.76
C SER A 218 3.21 -14.31 -17.19
N LYS A 219 2.48 -15.08 -16.39
CA LYS A 219 2.86 -16.44 -15.99
C LYS A 219 1.65 -17.34 -16.01
N MET A 220 1.87 -18.64 -16.20
CA MET A 220 0.78 -19.61 -16.05
C MET A 220 0.29 -19.56 -14.59
N GLY A 221 -1.02 -19.35 -14.41
CA GLY A 221 -1.63 -19.53 -13.11
C GLY A 221 -1.56 -20.98 -12.69
N ASP A 222 -1.49 -21.22 -11.39
CA ASP A 222 -1.74 -22.56 -10.86
C ASP A 222 -3.11 -23.00 -11.38
N ARG A 223 -3.18 -24.14 -12.07
CA ARG A 223 -4.49 -24.69 -12.46
C ARG A 223 -5.31 -24.75 -11.18
N PRO A 224 -6.55 -24.23 -11.15
CA PRO A 224 -7.39 -24.37 -9.97
C PRO A 224 -7.41 -25.86 -9.64
N LYS A 225 -6.89 -26.22 -8.45
CA LYS A 225 -7.06 -27.57 -7.94
C LYS A 225 -8.57 -27.79 -7.97
N LYS A 226 -9.05 -28.69 -8.81
CA LYS A 226 -10.45 -29.09 -8.85
C LYS A 226 -10.86 -29.32 -7.40
N ASP A 227 -11.76 -28.50 -6.88
CA ASP A 227 -12.30 -28.68 -5.55
C ASP A 227 -12.89 -30.11 -5.51
N PRO A 228 -12.36 -31.02 -4.68
CA PRO A 228 -12.90 -32.38 -4.59
C PRO A 228 -14.38 -32.37 -4.14
N ALA A 229 -14.83 -31.27 -3.54
CA ALA A 229 -16.16 -31.10 -2.96
C ALA A 229 -17.29 -30.94 -3.98
N LEU A 230 -17.02 -30.74 -5.28
CA LEU A 230 -18.05 -30.53 -6.31
C LEU A 230 -18.21 -31.69 -7.32
N SER A 231 -17.46 -32.79 -7.19
CA SER A 231 -17.58 -33.93 -8.12
C SER A 231 -18.52 -35.06 -7.70
N GLU A 232 -19.24 -34.97 -6.56
CA GLU A 232 -20.15 -36.02 -6.08
C GLU A 232 -21.65 -35.70 -6.16
N ALA A 233 -22.06 -34.76 -7.02
CA ALA A 233 -23.48 -34.62 -7.38
C ALA A 233 -23.82 -35.46 -8.63
N GLN A 234 -23.70 -36.79 -8.53
CA GLN A 234 -24.37 -37.68 -9.48
C GLN A 234 -25.86 -37.80 -9.11
N PRO A 235 -26.80 -37.57 -10.05
CA PRO A 235 -28.22 -37.75 -9.76
C PRO A 235 -28.52 -39.24 -9.58
N ARG A 236 -28.92 -39.64 -8.37
CA ARG A 236 -29.49 -40.98 -8.13
C ARG A 236 -30.77 -41.10 -8.95
N ALA A 237 -30.73 -41.98 -9.96
CA ALA A 237 -31.87 -42.34 -10.78
C ALA A 237 -33.07 -42.75 -9.90
N ALA A 238 -34.22 -42.13 -10.18
CA ALA A 238 -35.50 -42.46 -9.57
C ALA A 238 -35.91 -43.89 -9.93
N GLY A 239 -35.85 -44.78 -8.94
CA GLY A 239 -36.38 -46.14 -9.04
C GLY A 239 -37.91 -46.13 -9.10
N ARG A 240 -38.45 -46.56 -10.24
CA ARG A 240 -39.85 -46.97 -10.43
C ARG A 240 -40.30 -47.91 -9.29
N ARG A 241 -41.32 -47.53 -8.53
CA ARG A 241 -42.13 -48.49 -7.75
C ARG A 241 -43.28 -48.98 -8.62
N LYS A 242 -43.33 -50.31 -8.77
CA LYS A 242 -44.41 -51.07 -9.39
C LYS A 242 -45.61 -51.17 -8.43
N HIS A 243 -46.80 -51.20 -9.01
CA HIS A 243 -48.07 -51.55 -8.39
C HIS A 243 -48.04 -52.93 -7.67
N ALA A 244 -48.74 -53.02 -6.55
CA ALA A 244 -49.47 -54.20 -6.10
C ALA A 244 -50.53 -53.76 -5.06
N GLY A 245 -51.79 -54.15 -5.26
CA GLY A 245 -52.93 -53.88 -4.37
C GLY A 245 -54.07 -53.17 -5.08
#